data_AF-A0A8S3TEZ5-F1
#
_entry.id   AF-A0A8S3TEZ5-F1
#
_cell.length_a   1.000
_cell.length_b   1.000
_cell.length_c   1.000
_cell.angle_alpha   90.00
_cell.angle_beta   90.00
_cell.angle_gamma   90.00
#
_symmetry.space_group_name_H-M   'P 1'
#
loop_
_entity.id
_entity.type
_entity.pdbx_description
1 polymer ?
#
loop_
_entity_poly.entity_id
_entity_poly.type
_entity_poly.pdbx_seq_one_letter_code
_entity_poly.pdbx_strand_id
1 'polypeptide(L)'
;MNLLDTIMIRAVFRSSSVRTSFSFTLKRKRSDRYHIDTCCSVFVICLAICYKTFELDSSEKKHSNGGFISDVTNSAPPHGYWLGLTDVVIQNEWTWIESGRELSNMYSHWEKGQPDSRQSENCGILWHSTGFTWHDDFCSDKLAFFICEKELRPGGSEIIVANGACPNGWFSHGLSCYFYSKTSVDFADAMVFCKNIDAVLVEIESDDENKFIQNSLKNITLKVPPHGYWIGLTDIEIENEWKWIESGNSVSYVNWNPGQPDLRQSENCGILWYSTGFTWHDDFCSDNLAFFICEKEREV
;
A
#
# COMPACT_ATOMS: atom_id res chain seq x y z
N MET A 1 46.01 -4.96 -3.27
CA MET A 1 45.68 -3.55 -3.00
C MET A 1 44.17 -3.42 -3.10
N ASN A 2 43.50 -3.39 -1.95
CA ASN A 2 42.06 -3.19 -1.84
C ASN A 2 41.79 -1.69 -1.86
N LEU A 3 41.04 -1.18 -2.84
CA LEU A 3 40.35 0.09 -2.65
C LEU A 3 39.06 -0.21 -1.88
N LEU A 4 39.04 0.25 -0.63
CA LEU A 4 37.81 0.49 0.11
C LEU A 4 37.15 1.71 -0.54
N ASP A 5 36.16 1.49 -1.40
CA ASP A 5 35.33 2.58 -1.89
C ASP A 5 34.41 3.04 -0.76
N THR A 6 34.78 4.15 -0.13
CA THR A 6 33.92 4.90 0.78
C THR A 6 32.70 5.40 0.00
N ILE A 7 31.51 4.91 0.36
CA ILE A 7 30.25 5.34 -0.26
C ILE A 7 29.84 6.68 0.36
N MET A 8 29.90 7.75 -0.44
CA MET A 8 29.35 9.07 -0.09
C MET A 8 27.84 9.06 -0.35
N ILE A 9 27.04 9.22 0.71
CA ILE A 9 25.58 9.36 0.66
C ILE A 9 25.25 10.81 0.30
N ARG A 10 24.51 11.03 -0.80
CA ARG A 10 23.91 12.33 -1.13
C ARG A 10 22.40 12.24 -0.86
N ALA A 11 21.96 12.76 0.28
CA ALA A 11 20.54 12.94 0.55
C ALA A 11 20.00 14.05 -0.37
N VAL A 12 18.99 13.73 -1.18
CA VAL A 12 18.27 14.73 -1.99
C VAL A 12 17.02 15.12 -1.21
N PHE A 13 17.03 16.33 -0.64
CA PHE A 13 15.88 16.90 0.04
C PHE A 13 14.96 17.55 -0.99
N ARG A 14 13.71 17.08 -1.12
CA ARG A 14 12.64 17.86 -1.71
C ARG A 14 11.62 18.16 -0.63
N SER A 15 11.53 19.44 -0.27
CA SER A 15 10.57 19.97 0.69
C SER A 15 9.36 20.51 -0.05
N SER A 16 8.19 19.94 0.21
CA SER A 16 6.91 20.65 0.19
C SER A 16 5.85 19.82 0.93
N SER A 17 5.49 20.30 2.12
CA SER A 17 4.32 19.99 2.97
C SER A 17 4.00 18.51 3.34
N VAL A 18 4.27 18.21 4.63
CA VAL A 18 3.66 17.21 5.56
C VAL A 18 4.05 15.73 5.45
N ARG A 19 4.84 15.27 4.48
CA ARG A 19 5.51 13.94 4.59
C ARG A 19 7.00 14.04 4.33
N THR A 20 7.80 13.56 5.28
CA THR A 20 9.25 13.38 5.09
C THR A 20 9.47 11.95 4.63
N SER A 21 9.31 11.69 3.32
CA SER A 21 9.68 10.41 2.74
C SER A 21 11.19 10.38 2.49
N PHE A 22 11.86 9.32 2.94
CA PHE A 22 13.30 9.16 2.79
C PHE A 22 13.59 8.06 1.79
N SER A 23 14.25 8.42 0.68
CA SER A 23 14.71 7.47 -0.32
C SER A 23 16.23 7.39 -0.26
N PHE A 24 16.76 6.18 0.00
CA PHE A 24 18.19 5.92 -0.02
C PHE A 24 18.52 5.01 -1.22
N THR A 25 19.63 5.30 -1.90
CA THR A 25 20.12 4.46 -3.00
C THR A 25 21.35 3.70 -2.53
N LEU A 26 21.18 2.43 -2.22
CA LEU A 26 22.29 1.52 -1.94
C LEU A 26 22.61 0.74 -3.22
N LYS A 27 23.78 0.97 -3.81
CA LYS A 27 24.20 0.24 -5.01
C LYS A 27 24.57 -1.21 -4.64
N ARG A 28 23.64 -2.14 -4.80
CA ARG A 28 23.93 -3.57 -4.91
C ARG A 28 24.70 -3.83 -6.22
N LYS A 29 25.41 -4.95 -6.32
CA LYS A 29 25.95 -5.48 -7.61
C LYS A 29 24.84 -5.79 -8.63
N ARG A 30 23.57 -5.73 -8.22
CA ARG A 30 22.32 -5.71 -8.99
C ARG A 30 21.58 -4.43 -8.60
N SER A 31 20.86 -3.80 -9.51
CA SER A 31 20.37 -2.42 -9.41
C SER A 31 19.15 -2.21 -8.48
N ASP A 32 19.14 -2.73 -7.26
CA ASP A 32 17.95 -2.62 -6.38
C ASP A 32 17.99 -1.35 -5.51
N ARG A 33 16.84 -0.68 -5.31
CA ARG A 33 16.66 0.46 -4.40
C ARG A 33 15.72 0.09 -3.25
N TYR A 34 15.88 0.75 -2.12
CA TYR A 34 15.00 0.59 -0.96
C TYR A 34 14.35 1.94 -0.65
N HIS A 35 13.07 1.90 -0.29
CA HIS A 35 12.31 3.09 0.10
C HIS A 35 11.71 2.85 1.48
N ILE A 36 11.82 3.85 2.35
CA ILE A 36 11.22 3.81 3.67
C ILE A 36 9.97 4.68 3.60
N ASP A 37 8.82 4.03 3.69
CA ASP A 37 7.56 4.73 3.82
C ASP A 37 7.28 4.95 5.31
N THR A 38 7.02 6.20 5.68
CA THR A 38 6.85 6.64 7.07
C THR A 38 5.38 6.60 7.51
N CYS A 39 4.63 5.56 7.11
CA CYS A 39 3.25 5.39 7.55
C CYS A 39 3.21 4.77 8.96
N CYS A 40 2.71 5.53 9.95
CA CYS A 40 2.52 5.12 11.34
C CYS A 40 1.19 4.35 11.48
N SER A 41 1.19 3.04 11.26
CA SER A 41 -0.06 2.25 11.36
C SER A 41 0.21 0.79 11.75
N VAL A 42 -0.86 0.03 11.93
CA VAL A 42 -0.80 -1.40 12.29
C VAL A 42 -0.19 -2.21 11.14
N PHE A 43 0.38 -3.36 11.48
CA PHE A 43 1.09 -4.25 10.56
C PHE A 43 0.35 -4.48 9.24
N VAL A 44 -0.95 -4.82 9.30
CA VAL A 44 -1.79 -5.10 8.13
C VAL A 44 -1.99 -3.89 7.23
N ILE A 45 -2.15 -2.68 7.81
CA ILE A 45 -2.36 -1.46 7.04
C ILE A 45 -1.06 -1.07 6.33
N CYS A 46 0.06 -1.17 7.03
CA CYS A 46 1.35 -0.83 6.43
C CYS A 46 1.80 -1.87 5.38
N LEU A 47 1.43 -3.15 5.53
CA LEU A 47 1.56 -4.15 4.46
C LEU A 47 0.81 -3.75 3.18
N ALA A 48 -0.42 -3.24 3.32
CA ALA A 48 -1.23 -2.81 2.19
C ALA A 48 -0.61 -1.61 1.43
N ILE A 49 0.27 -0.85 2.08
CA ILE A 49 0.97 0.31 1.51
C ILE A 49 2.27 -0.12 0.80
N CYS A 50 2.86 -1.24 1.20
CA CYS A 50 4.16 -1.69 0.72
C CYS A 50 4.04 -2.51 -0.57
N TYR A 51 4.66 -2.05 -1.67
CA TYR A 51 4.65 -2.78 -2.96
C TYR A 51 5.32 -4.16 -2.89
N LYS A 52 6.34 -4.31 -2.04
CA LYS A 52 7.04 -5.56 -1.73
C LYS A 52 7.66 -5.43 -0.35
N THR A 53 7.30 -6.35 0.55
CA THR A 53 7.84 -6.33 1.90
C THR A 53 9.33 -6.62 1.91
N PHE A 54 10.05 -5.99 2.83
CA PHE A 54 11.47 -6.23 2.98
C PHE A 54 11.71 -7.60 3.63
N GLU A 55 12.38 -8.49 2.90
CA GLU A 55 12.71 -9.86 3.34
C GLU A 55 14.23 -10.01 3.56
N LEU A 56 14.65 -10.29 4.79
CA LEU A 56 16.06 -10.51 5.14
C LEU A 56 16.39 -12.02 5.18
N ASP A 57 16.96 -12.56 4.11
CA ASP A 57 17.33 -13.99 4.03
C ASP A 57 18.87 -14.22 4.03
N SER A 58 19.26 -15.45 4.36
CA SER A 58 20.60 -16.04 4.27
C SER A 58 21.37 -15.79 2.96
N SER A 59 20.69 -15.52 1.85
CA SER A 59 21.31 -15.11 0.58
C SER A 59 21.84 -13.66 0.58
N GLU A 60 21.45 -12.84 1.56
CA GLU A 60 21.84 -11.44 1.76
C GLU A 60 23.04 -11.26 2.72
N LYS A 61 23.55 -12.39 3.25
CA LYS A 61 24.63 -12.54 4.25
C LYS A 61 25.96 -11.83 3.93
N LYS A 62 26.15 -11.30 2.72
CA LYS A 62 27.38 -10.59 2.32
C LYS A 62 27.34 -9.08 2.52
N HIS A 63 26.19 -8.47 2.80
CA HIS A 63 26.05 -7.00 2.85
C HIS A 63 25.42 -6.46 4.15
N SER A 64 24.96 -7.34 5.05
CA SER A 64 24.33 -6.98 6.34
C SER A 64 25.30 -6.88 7.53
N ASN A 65 26.62 -6.80 7.31
CA ASN A 65 27.58 -6.46 8.37
C ASN A 65 27.37 -5.00 8.81
N GLY A 66 26.32 -4.74 9.60
CA GLY A 66 26.01 -3.47 10.27
C GLY A 66 25.61 -2.29 9.37
N GLY A 67 26.08 -2.23 8.12
CA GLY A 67 25.98 -1.02 7.28
C GLY A 67 24.59 -0.71 6.72
N PHE A 68 23.85 -1.72 6.25
CA PHE A 68 22.51 -1.53 5.68
C PHE A 68 21.55 -0.90 6.70
N ILE A 69 21.56 -1.40 7.93
CA ILE A 69 20.64 -0.92 8.96
C ILE A 69 21.14 0.37 9.59
N SER A 70 22.46 0.58 9.74
CA SER A 70 23.02 1.82 10.31
C SER A 70 22.79 3.08 9.46
N ASP A 71 22.63 2.95 8.14
CA ASP A 71 22.40 4.10 7.25
C ASP A 71 20.94 4.58 7.26
N VAL A 72 20.01 3.72 7.70
CA VAL A 72 18.57 3.99 7.84
C VAL A 72 18.25 4.84 9.09
N THR A 73 19.18 4.97 10.03
CA THR A 73 18.88 5.31 11.45
C THR A 73 18.82 6.79 11.79
N ASN A 74 19.11 7.71 10.86
CA ASN A 74 19.16 9.14 11.18
C ASN A 74 17.76 9.78 11.39
N SER A 75 16.68 9.03 11.18
CA SER A 75 15.28 9.42 11.39
C SER A 75 14.40 8.27 11.88
N ALA A 76 14.97 7.36 12.68
CA ALA A 76 14.27 6.16 13.13
C ALA A 76 13.03 6.49 14.01
N PRO A 77 11.87 5.84 13.78
CA PRO A 77 10.72 5.93 14.68
C PRO A 77 11.05 5.39 16.07
N PRO A 78 10.24 5.72 17.10
CA PRO A 78 10.48 5.29 18.47
C PRO A 78 10.60 3.76 18.65
N HIS A 79 9.78 2.96 17.97
CA HIS A 79 9.80 1.48 18.09
C HIS A 79 10.59 0.76 16.98
N GLY A 80 10.78 1.39 15.82
CA GLY A 80 11.56 0.83 14.72
C GLY A 80 10.71 0.44 13.51
N TYR A 81 11.08 -0.62 12.81
CA TYR A 81 10.48 -0.95 11.51
C TYR A 81 9.93 -2.36 11.43
N TRP A 82 8.67 -2.51 11.05
CA TRP A 82 8.08 -3.80 10.71
C TRP A 82 8.84 -4.50 9.59
N LEU A 83 9.01 -5.80 9.75
CA LEU A 83 9.51 -6.74 8.74
C LEU A 83 8.32 -7.43 8.07
N GLY A 84 8.52 -8.00 6.88
CA GLY A 84 7.53 -8.90 6.26
C GLY A 84 7.39 -10.26 6.97
N LEU A 85 7.83 -10.40 8.22
CA LEU A 85 8.03 -11.67 8.93
C LEU A 85 6.89 -11.89 9.94
N THR A 86 6.25 -13.07 9.93
CA THR A 86 5.12 -13.38 10.82
C THR A 86 5.00 -14.87 11.13
N ASP A 87 4.47 -15.22 12.29
CA ASP A 87 4.10 -16.59 12.69
C ASP A 87 2.59 -16.72 13.02
N VAL A 88 1.75 -15.77 12.55
CA VAL A 88 0.29 -15.73 12.78
C VAL A 88 -0.41 -17.04 12.40
N VAL A 89 0.12 -17.78 11.42
CA VAL A 89 -0.49 -19.04 10.93
C VAL A 89 -0.18 -20.20 11.86
N ILE A 90 1.09 -20.33 12.30
CA ILE A 90 1.56 -21.40 13.17
C ILE A 90 2.58 -20.80 14.14
N GLN A 91 2.24 -20.80 15.44
CA GLN A 91 3.09 -20.23 16.48
C GLN A 91 4.50 -20.82 16.45
N ASN A 92 5.53 -19.95 16.47
CA ASN A 92 6.95 -20.27 16.36
C ASN A 92 7.42 -20.73 14.96
N GLU A 93 6.55 -20.78 13.95
CA GLU A 93 6.93 -21.04 12.56
C GLU A 93 6.87 -19.74 11.76
N TRP A 94 8.00 -19.03 11.76
CA TRP A 94 8.13 -17.73 11.13
C TRP A 94 8.21 -17.84 9.61
N THR A 95 7.38 -17.06 8.92
CA THR A 95 7.28 -17.03 7.46
C THR A 95 7.33 -15.59 6.95
N TRP A 96 7.88 -15.41 5.75
CA TRP A 96 7.81 -14.15 5.03
C TRP A 96 6.46 -14.05 4.33
N ILE A 97 5.67 -13.03 4.64
CA ILE A 97 4.27 -12.93 4.22
C ILE A 97 4.09 -12.77 2.70
N GLU A 98 5.09 -12.21 2.00
CA GLU A 98 5.03 -12.01 0.56
C GLU A 98 5.40 -13.30 -0.19
N SER A 99 6.55 -13.89 0.12
CA SER A 99 7.01 -15.11 -0.56
C SER A 99 6.42 -16.41 0.00
N GLY A 100 5.81 -16.38 1.19
CA GLY A 100 5.37 -17.56 1.93
C GLY A 100 6.51 -18.47 2.40
N ARG A 101 7.76 -18.00 2.30
CA ARG A 101 8.94 -18.80 2.65
C ARG A 101 9.15 -18.83 4.15
N GLU A 102 9.41 -20.01 4.69
CA GLU A 102 9.84 -20.18 6.07
C GLU A 102 11.19 -19.50 6.33
N LEU A 103 11.34 -18.94 7.53
CA LEU A 103 12.60 -18.38 7.98
C LEU A 103 13.64 -19.49 8.07
N SER A 104 14.77 -19.29 7.38
CA SER A 104 15.85 -20.28 7.37
C SER A 104 16.48 -20.45 8.75
N ASN A 105 16.61 -21.70 9.20
CA ASN A 105 17.39 -22.06 10.40
C ASN A 105 18.89 -21.68 10.33
N MET A 106 19.37 -21.22 9.17
CA MET A 106 20.77 -20.83 8.94
C MET A 106 21.02 -19.32 9.09
N TYR A 107 19.96 -18.51 9.25
CA TYR A 107 20.07 -17.06 9.40
C TYR A 107 18.90 -16.49 10.19
N SER A 108 19.21 -15.90 11.33
CA SER A 108 18.31 -15.07 12.10
C SER A 108 19.09 -13.96 12.79
N HIS A 109 18.46 -12.81 12.99
CA HIS A 109 19.06 -11.69 13.75
C HIS A 109 18.19 -11.28 14.95
N TRP A 110 17.51 -12.26 15.54
CA TRP A 110 16.77 -12.11 16.79
C TRP A 110 17.65 -11.54 17.90
N GLU A 111 17.09 -10.60 18.67
CA GLU A 111 17.67 -10.16 19.92
C GLU A 111 17.79 -11.34 20.89
N LYS A 112 18.72 -11.26 21.84
CA LYS A 112 18.89 -12.32 22.82
C LYS A 112 17.60 -12.51 23.63
N GLY A 113 16.98 -13.68 23.44
CA GLY A 113 15.76 -14.06 24.13
C GLY A 113 14.49 -13.89 23.29
N GLN A 114 14.60 -13.46 22.04
CA GLN A 114 13.51 -13.36 21.06
C GLN A 114 13.64 -14.49 20.01
N PRO A 115 12.54 -14.87 19.32
CA PRO A 115 11.16 -14.49 19.62
C PRO A 115 10.73 -15.08 20.98
N ASP A 116 9.99 -14.33 21.78
CA ASP A 116 9.61 -14.73 23.14
C ASP A 116 8.12 -15.05 23.33
N SER A 117 7.33 -14.90 22.25
CA SER A 117 5.94 -15.31 22.10
C SER A 117 5.05 -14.88 23.27
N ARG A 118 5.36 -13.74 23.88
CA ARG A 118 4.52 -13.20 24.95
C ARG A 118 3.22 -12.69 24.34
N GLN A 119 2.09 -13.14 24.88
CA GLN A 119 0.78 -12.52 24.62
C GLN A 119 0.35 -12.39 23.14
N SER A 120 0.72 -13.30 22.23
CA SER A 120 0.33 -13.27 20.80
C SER A 120 1.03 -12.17 19.98
N GLU A 121 2.27 -11.83 20.33
CA GLU A 121 3.21 -11.08 19.49
C GLU A 121 3.62 -11.94 18.28
N ASN A 122 2.99 -11.70 17.12
CA ASN A 122 3.13 -12.57 15.94
C ASN A 122 3.73 -11.88 14.71
N CYS A 123 4.26 -10.66 14.88
CA CYS A 123 4.80 -9.85 13.80
C CYS A 123 6.23 -9.41 14.10
N GLY A 124 7.12 -9.62 13.14
CA GLY A 124 8.54 -9.32 13.30
C GLY A 124 8.86 -7.83 13.10
N ILE A 125 9.68 -7.26 13.98
CA ILE A 125 10.10 -5.86 13.94
C ILE A 125 11.63 -5.74 14.06
N LEU A 126 12.23 -4.79 13.35
CA LEU A 126 13.58 -4.26 13.61
C LEU A 126 13.49 -3.23 14.72
N TRP A 127 13.94 -3.60 15.91
CA TRP A 127 13.78 -2.76 17.09
C TRP A 127 14.88 -1.71 17.21
N HIS A 128 14.52 -0.43 17.19
CA HIS A 128 15.52 0.66 17.21
C HIS A 128 16.40 0.64 18.47
N SER A 129 15.82 0.36 19.65
CA SER A 129 16.55 0.51 20.92
C SER A 129 17.64 -0.54 21.15
N THR A 130 17.64 -1.63 20.38
CA THR A 130 18.64 -2.71 20.45
C THR A 130 19.69 -2.61 19.34
N GLY A 131 19.69 -1.50 18.58
CA GLY A 131 20.52 -1.40 17.38
C GLY A 131 19.97 -2.22 16.22
N PHE A 132 18.65 -2.35 16.14
CA PHE A 132 17.90 -2.99 15.06
C PHE A 132 18.08 -4.51 14.93
N THR A 133 18.15 -5.18 16.07
CA THR A 133 17.92 -6.63 16.14
C THR A 133 16.42 -6.94 16.02
N TRP A 134 16.10 -8.20 15.72
CA TRP A 134 14.71 -8.61 15.47
C TRP A 134 13.99 -8.91 16.78
N HIS A 135 12.74 -8.48 16.84
CA HIS A 135 11.80 -8.73 17.93
C HIS A 135 10.47 -9.25 17.36
N ASP A 136 9.75 -10.05 18.13
CA ASP A 136 8.32 -10.29 17.90
C ASP A 136 7.51 -9.26 18.67
N ASP A 137 6.52 -8.66 18.01
CA ASP A 137 5.67 -7.62 18.59
C ASP A 137 4.21 -7.83 18.15
N PHE A 138 3.30 -7.16 18.84
CA PHE A 138 1.88 -7.20 18.57
C PHE A 138 1.64 -6.58 17.19
N CYS A 139 1.08 -7.34 16.26
CA CYS A 139 0.74 -6.85 14.92
C CYS A 139 -0.15 -5.59 14.91
N SER A 140 -0.84 -5.31 16.03
CA SER A 140 -1.66 -4.12 16.25
C SER A 140 -0.88 -2.89 16.75
N ASP A 141 0.42 -2.99 17.01
CA ASP A 141 1.22 -1.82 17.37
C ASP A 141 1.27 -0.85 16.18
N LYS A 142 1.11 0.44 16.50
CA LYS A 142 1.06 1.56 15.55
C LYS A 142 2.35 2.35 15.56
N LEU A 143 3.30 2.05 16.45
CA LEU A 143 4.50 2.87 16.68
C LEU A 143 5.69 2.54 15.75
N ALA A 144 5.54 1.54 14.89
CA ALA A 144 6.55 1.10 13.94
C ALA A 144 6.20 1.49 12.48
N PHE A 145 7.23 1.75 11.67
CA PHE A 145 7.12 2.04 10.23
C PHE A 145 7.43 0.81 9.37
N PHE A 146 7.23 0.87 8.05
CA PHE A 146 7.64 -0.22 7.14
C PHE A 146 8.87 0.16 6.31
N ILE A 147 9.69 -0.86 6.01
CA ILE A 147 10.73 -0.77 4.98
C ILE A 147 10.23 -1.54 3.75
N CYS A 148 10.26 -0.89 2.58
CA CYS A 148 9.81 -1.47 1.32
C CYS A 148 10.97 -1.66 0.34
N GLU A 149 10.97 -2.78 -0.38
CA GLU A 149 11.91 -3.04 -1.47
C GLU A 149 11.34 -2.53 -2.80
N LYS A 150 12.12 -1.75 -3.56
CA LYS A 150 11.76 -1.27 -4.91
C LYS A 150 12.84 -1.66 -5.92
N GLU A 151 12.55 -2.64 -6.77
CA GLU A 151 13.43 -2.99 -7.89
C GLU A 151 13.55 -1.80 -8.86
N LEU A 152 14.78 -1.46 -9.27
CA LEU A 152 14.96 -0.58 -10.42
C LEU A 152 15.34 -1.37 -11.65
N ARG A 153 14.62 -1.09 -12.74
CA ARG A 153 15.07 -1.48 -14.08
C ARG A 153 16.37 -0.74 -14.40
N PRO A 154 17.48 -1.44 -14.72
CA PRO A 154 18.71 -0.78 -15.11
C PRO A 154 18.55 -0.19 -16.52
N GLY A 155 18.62 1.15 -16.61
CA GLY A 155 18.94 1.95 -17.80
C GLY A 155 18.47 1.41 -19.15
N GLY A 156 17.26 1.81 -19.56
CA GLY A 156 16.84 1.84 -20.97
C GLY A 156 16.75 3.30 -21.45
N SER A 157 17.46 3.62 -22.52
CA SER A 157 17.52 4.94 -23.15
C SER A 157 16.15 5.47 -23.57
N GLU A 158 15.97 6.79 -23.46
CA GLU A 158 14.82 7.54 -23.95
C GLU A 158 14.54 7.26 -25.43
N ILE A 159 13.39 6.63 -25.70
CA ILE A 159 12.61 6.84 -26.92
C ILE A 159 11.16 7.03 -26.46
N ILE A 160 10.62 8.23 -26.71
CA ILE A 160 9.32 8.69 -26.27
C ILE A 160 8.22 7.91 -27.01
N VAL A 161 7.66 6.91 -26.34
CA VAL A 161 6.27 6.50 -26.50
C VAL A 161 5.73 6.37 -25.08
N ALA A 162 4.98 7.37 -24.63
CA ALA A 162 4.39 7.41 -23.30
C ALA A 162 3.43 6.23 -23.10
N ASN A 163 3.94 5.17 -22.49
CA ASN A 163 3.14 4.14 -21.85
C ASN A 163 3.84 3.82 -20.54
N GLY A 164 3.63 4.71 -19.56
CA GLY A 164 3.90 4.42 -18.17
C GLY A 164 3.30 3.08 -17.79
N ALA A 165 4.08 2.19 -17.20
CA ALA A 165 3.55 0.94 -16.69
C ALA A 165 2.88 1.20 -15.34
N CYS A 166 1.73 0.58 -15.09
CA CYS A 166 1.11 0.65 -13.78
C CYS A 166 1.97 -0.03 -12.71
N PRO A 167 1.89 0.42 -11.45
CA PRO A 167 2.58 -0.25 -10.36
C PRO A 167 2.17 -1.73 -10.25
N ASN A 168 3.05 -2.55 -9.68
CA ASN A 168 2.75 -3.97 -9.47
C ASN A 168 1.44 -4.13 -8.66
N GLY A 169 0.58 -5.04 -9.09
CA GLY A 169 -0.73 -5.28 -8.46
C GLY A 169 -1.84 -4.31 -8.88
N TRP A 170 -1.54 -3.31 -9.71
CA TRP A 170 -2.54 -2.41 -10.30
C TRP A 170 -2.95 -2.88 -11.69
N PHE A 171 -4.20 -2.62 -12.05
CA PHE A 171 -4.74 -2.91 -13.36
C PHE A 171 -4.61 -1.68 -14.26
N SER A 172 -4.24 -1.87 -15.52
CA SER A 172 -4.07 -0.76 -16.47
C SER A 172 -5.26 -0.66 -17.42
N HIS A 173 -5.84 0.52 -17.56
CA HIS A 173 -6.81 0.85 -18.61
C HIS A 173 -6.63 2.31 -19.06
N GLY A 174 -6.80 2.62 -20.34
CA GLY A 174 -6.60 3.99 -20.85
C GLY A 174 -5.22 4.59 -20.57
N LEU A 175 -5.15 5.69 -19.81
CA LEU A 175 -3.93 6.31 -19.26
C LEU A 175 -3.85 6.20 -17.74
N SER A 176 -4.75 5.43 -17.14
CA SER A 176 -4.89 5.28 -15.69
C SER A 176 -4.45 3.90 -15.22
N CYS A 177 -4.29 3.81 -13.90
CA CYS A 177 -4.00 2.62 -13.13
C CYS A 177 -5.02 2.49 -12.01
N TYR A 178 -5.53 1.27 -11.80
CA TYR A 178 -6.60 0.99 -10.85
C TYR A 178 -6.14 -0.01 -9.79
N PHE A 179 -6.35 0.34 -8.52
CA PHE A 179 -6.13 -0.53 -7.36
C PHE A 179 -7.46 -0.93 -6.76
N TYR A 180 -7.63 -2.23 -6.53
CA TYR A 180 -8.82 -2.79 -5.89
C TYR A 180 -8.46 -3.23 -4.48
N SER A 181 -9.06 -2.60 -3.47
CA SER A 181 -8.82 -2.97 -2.10
C SER A 181 -9.37 -4.36 -1.77
N LYS A 182 -8.82 -4.96 -0.71
CA LYS A 182 -9.25 -6.27 -0.17
C LYS A 182 -9.81 -6.17 1.25
N THR A 183 -10.02 -4.94 1.71
CA THR A 183 -10.40 -4.59 3.08
C THR A 183 -11.56 -3.61 3.03
N SER A 184 -12.53 -3.78 3.90
CA SER A 184 -13.66 -2.86 4.00
C SER A 184 -13.39 -1.73 4.98
N VAL A 185 -13.81 -0.53 4.61
CA VAL A 185 -13.65 0.72 5.37
C VAL A 185 -14.82 1.65 5.05
N ASP A 186 -14.98 2.72 5.81
CA ASP A 186 -15.90 3.79 5.46
C ASP A 186 -15.35 4.70 4.33
N PHE A 187 -16.20 5.57 3.79
CA PHE A 187 -15.87 6.40 2.65
C PHE A 187 -14.67 7.33 2.93
N ALA A 188 -14.62 7.91 4.14
CA ALA A 188 -13.56 8.82 4.53
C ALA A 188 -12.21 8.11 4.65
N ASP A 189 -12.18 6.93 5.26
CA ASP A 189 -10.99 6.10 5.34
C ASP A 189 -10.53 5.60 3.96
N ALA A 190 -11.46 5.29 3.06
CA ALA A 190 -11.15 4.93 1.67
C ALA A 190 -10.47 6.09 0.92
N MET A 191 -11.00 7.31 1.05
CA MET A 191 -10.37 8.52 0.49
C MET A 191 -8.94 8.72 1.02
N VAL A 192 -8.76 8.61 2.34
CA VAL A 192 -7.45 8.77 2.98
C VAL A 192 -6.49 7.69 2.48
N PHE A 193 -6.94 6.44 2.35
CA PHE A 193 -6.11 5.36 1.82
C PHE A 193 -5.63 5.66 0.40
N CYS A 194 -6.52 6.02 -0.52
CA CYS A 194 -6.12 6.30 -1.91
C CYS A 194 -5.12 7.47 -1.96
N LYS A 195 -5.36 8.54 -1.18
CA LYS A 195 -4.40 9.66 -1.08
C LYS A 195 -3.04 9.23 -0.53
N ASN A 196 -3.00 8.24 0.35
CA ASN A 196 -1.75 7.75 0.94
C ASN A 196 -0.86 7.01 -0.05
N ILE A 197 -1.41 6.50 -1.17
CA ILE A 197 -0.70 5.76 -2.20
C ILE A 197 -0.54 6.56 -3.51
N ASP A 198 -0.58 7.90 -3.39
CA ASP A 198 -0.53 8.87 -4.48
C ASP A 198 -1.61 8.61 -5.55
N ALA A 199 -2.84 8.37 -5.08
CA ALA A 199 -4.01 8.07 -5.89
C ALA A 199 -5.25 8.78 -5.32
N VAL A 200 -6.38 8.60 -6.00
CA VAL A 200 -7.69 9.16 -5.62
C VAL A 200 -8.71 8.03 -5.60
N LEU A 201 -9.85 8.19 -4.92
CA LEU A 201 -10.97 7.28 -5.18
C LEU A 201 -11.35 7.41 -6.65
N VAL A 202 -11.59 6.29 -7.33
CA VAL A 202 -11.79 6.27 -8.78
C VAL A 202 -12.89 7.22 -9.24
N GLU A 203 -12.59 7.99 -10.30
CA GLU A 203 -13.53 8.90 -10.94
C GLU A 203 -13.94 8.29 -12.28
N ILE A 204 -15.13 7.69 -12.35
CA ILE A 204 -15.54 6.93 -13.53
C ILE A 204 -16.17 7.88 -14.56
N GLU A 205 -15.35 8.40 -15.48
CA GLU A 205 -15.73 9.49 -16.38
C GLU A 205 -16.27 9.01 -17.74
N SER A 206 -16.23 7.70 -18.01
CA SER A 206 -16.70 7.15 -19.29
C SER A 206 -17.32 5.75 -19.22
N ASP A 207 -18.12 5.41 -20.23
CA ASP A 207 -18.71 4.09 -20.39
C ASP A 207 -17.66 2.97 -20.59
N ASP A 208 -16.58 3.29 -21.29
CA ASP A 208 -15.48 2.35 -21.53
C ASP A 208 -14.76 1.99 -20.22
N GLU A 209 -14.46 3.00 -19.41
CA GLU A 209 -13.88 2.83 -18.08
C GLU A 209 -14.81 2.07 -17.13
N ASN A 210 -16.10 2.45 -17.07
CA ASN A 210 -17.08 1.75 -16.25
C ASN A 210 -17.16 0.27 -16.59
N LYS A 211 -17.21 -0.07 -17.89
CA LYS A 211 -17.20 -1.47 -18.35
C LYS A 211 -15.92 -2.20 -17.97
N PHE A 212 -14.77 -1.54 -18.12
CA PHE A 212 -13.49 -2.11 -17.71
C PHE A 212 -13.49 -2.43 -16.20
N ILE A 213 -13.94 -1.51 -15.35
CA ILE A 213 -14.02 -1.70 -13.90
C ILE A 213 -14.98 -2.85 -13.56
N GLN A 214 -16.20 -2.85 -14.09
CA GLN A 214 -17.17 -3.92 -13.84
C GLN A 214 -16.65 -5.30 -14.25
N ASN A 215 -15.99 -5.40 -15.41
CA ASN A 215 -15.42 -6.66 -15.88
C ASN A 215 -14.24 -7.10 -15.00
N SER A 216 -13.40 -6.17 -14.56
CA SER A 216 -12.30 -6.44 -13.62
C SER A 216 -12.84 -6.99 -12.31
N LEU A 217 -13.86 -6.35 -11.73
CA LEU A 217 -14.51 -6.80 -10.49
C LEU A 217 -15.15 -8.18 -10.60
N LYS A 218 -15.76 -8.52 -11.75
CA LYS A 218 -16.32 -9.86 -12.01
C LYS A 218 -15.25 -10.95 -12.11
N ASN A 219 -14.04 -10.59 -12.57
CA ASN A 219 -12.95 -11.52 -12.78
C ASN A 219 -12.05 -11.70 -11.55
N ILE A 220 -11.99 -10.71 -10.66
CA ILE A 220 -11.23 -10.77 -9.42
C ILE A 220 -11.86 -11.84 -8.51
N THR A 221 -11.16 -12.97 -8.38
CA THR A 221 -11.60 -14.22 -7.72
C THR A 221 -11.53 -14.14 -6.19
N LEU A 222 -11.86 -12.98 -5.61
CA LEU A 222 -11.83 -12.76 -4.17
C LEU A 222 -13.22 -12.95 -3.57
N LYS A 223 -13.28 -13.22 -2.26
CA LYS A 223 -14.51 -13.08 -1.48
C LYS A 223 -14.94 -11.62 -1.55
N VAL A 224 -15.72 -11.26 -2.57
CA VAL A 224 -16.27 -9.92 -2.73
C VAL A 224 -17.14 -9.62 -1.51
N PRO A 225 -16.97 -8.45 -0.85
CA PRO A 225 -17.82 -8.09 0.27
C PRO A 225 -19.27 -8.01 -0.20
N PRO A 226 -20.25 -8.27 0.69
CA PRO A 226 -21.66 -8.27 0.31
C PRO A 226 -22.17 -6.90 -0.17
N HIS A 227 -21.57 -5.78 0.25
CA HIS A 227 -21.98 -4.41 -0.14
C HIS A 227 -21.44 -4.03 -1.53
N GLY A 228 -20.12 -3.85 -1.69
CA GLY A 228 -19.55 -3.41 -2.95
C GLY A 228 -18.22 -2.68 -2.82
N TYR A 229 -18.00 -1.68 -3.68
CA TYR A 229 -16.79 -0.86 -3.73
C TYR A 229 -17.10 0.64 -3.76
N TRP A 230 -16.56 1.41 -2.81
CA TRP A 230 -16.59 2.88 -2.87
C TRP A 230 -15.88 3.41 -4.12
N ILE A 231 -16.47 4.46 -4.70
CA ILE A 231 -15.93 5.26 -5.80
C ILE A 231 -15.89 6.74 -5.37
N GLY A 232 -15.21 7.61 -6.12
CA GLY A 232 -15.00 9.01 -5.71
C GLY A 232 -16.24 9.91 -5.77
N LEU A 233 -17.44 9.34 -5.82
CA LEU A 233 -18.68 10.05 -6.14
C LEU A 233 -19.40 10.47 -4.85
N THR A 234 -19.85 11.73 -4.77
CA THR A 234 -20.57 12.25 -3.60
C THR A 234 -21.43 13.47 -3.94
N ASP A 235 -22.48 13.71 -3.15
CA ASP A 235 -23.30 14.92 -3.15
C ASP A 235 -23.40 15.56 -1.75
N ILE A 236 -22.46 15.21 -0.84
CA ILE A 236 -22.44 15.66 0.57
C ILE A 236 -22.49 17.19 0.77
N GLU A 237 -22.07 17.96 -0.24
CA GLU A 237 -22.13 19.42 -0.19
C GLU A 237 -23.50 19.97 -0.55
N ILE A 238 -24.14 19.40 -1.56
CA ILE A 238 -25.45 19.81 -2.07
C ILE A 238 -26.18 18.56 -2.57
N GLU A 239 -27.18 18.14 -1.79
CA GLU A 239 -28.06 17.01 -2.07
C GLU A 239 -28.58 17.00 -3.52
N ASN A 240 -28.46 15.87 -4.22
CA ASN A 240 -28.72 15.67 -5.66
C ASN A 240 -27.75 16.34 -6.64
N GLU A 241 -26.73 17.07 -6.18
CA GLU A 241 -25.65 17.61 -7.04
C GLU A 241 -24.39 16.75 -6.91
N TRP A 242 -24.40 15.62 -7.62
CA TRP A 242 -23.31 14.64 -7.61
C TRP A 242 -22.04 15.16 -8.30
N LYS A 243 -20.92 14.97 -7.62
CA LYS A 243 -19.59 15.35 -8.09
C LYS A 243 -18.52 14.35 -7.69
N TRP A 244 -17.39 14.43 -8.37
CA TRP A 244 -16.20 13.70 -7.96
C TRP A 244 -15.48 14.45 -6.84
N ILE A 245 -15.15 13.74 -5.76
CA ILE A 245 -14.66 14.36 -4.53
C ILE A 245 -13.26 14.97 -4.68
N GLU A 246 -12.40 14.42 -5.54
CA GLU A 246 -11.05 14.97 -5.71
C GLU A 246 -11.03 16.07 -6.76
N SER A 247 -11.50 15.81 -7.98
CA SER A 247 -11.49 16.83 -9.03
C SER A 247 -12.49 17.96 -8.78
N GLY A 248 -13.55 17.70 -8.01
CA GLY A 248 -14.67 18.61 -7.81
C GLY A 248 -15.57 18.75 -9.04
N ASN A 249 -15.32 17.98 -10.10
CA ASN A 249 -16.08 18.06 -11.34
C ASN A 249 -17.48 17.47 -11.15
N SER A 250 -18.48 18.10 -11.75
CA SER A 250 -19.83 17.52 -11.88
C SER A 250 -19.79 16.28 -12.76
N VAL A 251 -20.61 15.27 -12.43
CA VAL A 251 -20.69 14.06 -13.24
C VAL A 251 -21.26 14.32 -14.63
N SER A 252 -20.55 13.86 -15.65
CA SER A 252 -20.98 13.90 -17.06
C SER A 252 -21.40 12.53 -17.59
N TYR A 253 -20.85 11.47 -17.00
CA TYR A 253 -21.24 10.07 -17.22
C TYR A 253 -21.84 9.51 -15.93
N VAL A 254 -22.90 8.71 -16.06
CA VAL A 254 -23.55 8.03 -14.93
C VAL A 254 -23.96 6.62 -15.34
N ASN A 255 -23.88 5.69 -14.38
CA ASN A 255 -24.34 4.31 -14.53
C ASN A 255 -25.11 3.84 -13.28
N TRP A 256 -26.04 4.69 -12.82
CA TRP A 256 -26.95 4.39 -11.72
C TRP A 256 -27.76 3.13 -11.98
N ASN A 257 -27.89 2.31 -10.95
CA ASN A 257 -28.87 1.23 -10.94
C ASN A 257 -30.29 1.82 -11.06
N PRO A 258 -31.25 1.15 -11.73
CA PRO A 258 -32.63 1.63 -11.77
C PRO A 258 -33.20 1.91 -10.38
N GLY A 259 -33.60 3.17 -10.14
CA GLY A 259 -34.10 3.64 -8.86
C GLY A 259 -33.10 4.41 -8.01
N GLN A 260 -31.82 4.43 -8.39
CA GLN A 260 -30.77 5.23 -7.75
C GLN A 260 -30.44 6.51 -8.55
N PRO A 261 -29.86 7.53 -7.90
CA PRO A 261 -29.80 7.69 -6.45
C PRO A 261 -31.23 7.78 -5.88
N ASP A 262 -31.47 7.18 -4.71
CA ASP A 262 -32.79 7.26 -4.10
C ASP A 262 -32.92 8.57 -3.30
N LEU A 263 -34.14 9.00 -2.98
CA LEU A 263 -34.38 10.32 -2.36
C LEU A 263 -34.05 10.34 -0.85
N ARG A 264 -33.18 9.44 -0.36
CA ARG A 264 -32.74 9.44 1.03
C ARG A 264 -31.62 10.45 1.20
N GLN A 265 -31.96 11.58 1.78
CA GLN A 265 -31.06 12.73 2.06
C GLN A 265 -29.84 12.44 2.95
N SER A 266 -29.58 11.18 3.27
CA SER A 266 -28.49 10.73 4.13
C SER A 266 -27.50 9.81 3.43
N GLU A 267 -27.82 9.30 2.24
CA GLU A 267 -26.95 8.42 1.43
C GLU A 267 -26.13 9.28 0.45
N ASN A 268 -25.03 9.88 0.94
CA ASN A 268 -24.32 10.92 0.18
C ASN A 268 -23.04 10.43 -0.55
N CYS A 269 -22.82 9.11 -0.60
CA CYS A 269 -21.58 8.52 -1.12
C CYS A 269 -21.86 7.41 -2.13
N GLY A 270 -21.16 7.46 -3.26
CA GLY A 270 -21.36 6.52 -4.36
C GLY A 270 -20.60 5.20 -4.20
N ILE A 271 -21.27 4.10 -4.51
CA ILE A 271 -20.76 2.73 -4.42
C ILE A 271 -21.10 1.93 -5.69
N LEU A 272 -20.20 1.04 -6.11
CA LEU A 272 -20.50 -0.03 -7.06
C LEU A 272 -21.06 -1.23 -6.31
N TRP A 273 -22.37 -1.42 -6.36
CA TRP A 273 -23.06 -2.41 -5.55
C TRP A 273 -22.91 -3.84 -6.11
N TYR A 274 -22.46 -4.77 -5.28
CA TYR A 274 -22.18 -6.15 -5.72
C TYR A 274 -23.43 -6.86 -6.25
N SER A 275 -24.55 -6.75 -5.52
CA SER A 275 -25.76 -7.54 -5.81
C SER A 275 -26.47 -7.14 -7.11
N THR A 276 -26.16 -5.97 -7.66
CA THR A 276 -26.70 -5.46 -8.93
C THR A 276 -25.72 -5.63 -10.09
N GLY A 277 -24.61 -6.36 -9.88
CA GLY A 277 -23.59 -6.56 -10.89
C GLY A 277 -22.67 -5.35 -11.07
N PHE A 278 -22.44 -4.60 -9.98
CA PHE A 278 -21.57 -3.42 -9.90
C PHE A 278 -22.10 -2.19 -10.64
N THR A 279 -23.43 -1.96 -10.65
CA THR A 279 -24.01 -0.67 -11.03
C THR A 279 -23.95 0.33 -9.87
N TRP A 280 -24.09 1.62 -10.16
CA TRP A 280 -23.87 2.66 -9.15
C TRP A 280 -25.09 2.79 -8.23
N HIS A 281 -24.81 2.94 -6.94
CA HIS A 281 -25.76 3.27 -5.89
C HIS A 281 -25.18 4.40 -5.05
N ASP A 282 -26.06 5.15 -4.42
CA ASP A 282 -25.80 5.92 -3.22
C ASP A 282 -25.89 5.02 -1.98
N ASP A 283 -25.09 5.35 -0.96
CA ASP A 283 -25.08 4.66 0.33
C ASP A 283 -24.62 5.63 1.43
N PHE A 284 -24.82 5.24 2.69
CA PHE A 284 -24.37 6.00 3.85
C PHE A 284 -22.85 6.03 3.87
N CYS A 285 -22.25 7.22 3.82
CA CYS A 285 -20.80 7.40 3.86
C CYS A 285 -20.10 6.75 5.07
N SER A 286 -20.84 6.53 6.16
CA SER A 286 -20.37 5.89 7.39
C SER A 286 -20.42 4.36 7.38
N ASP A 287 -20.97 3.73 6.33
CA ASP A 287 -20.96 2.28 6.19
C ASP A 287 -19.51 1.80 6.01
N ASN A 288 -19.08 0.80 6.77
CA ASN A 288 -17.71 0.28 6.77
C ASN A 288 -17.60 -1.12 6.15
N LEU A 289 -18.61 -1.54 5.39
CA LEU A 289 -18.73 -2.88 4.80
C LEU A 289 -18.28 -2.95 3.33
N ALA A 290 -17.99 -1.81 2.70
CA ALA A 290 -17.56 -1.75 1.30
C ALA A 290 -16.03 -1.73 1.16
N PHE A 291 -15.53 -2.42 0.14
CA PHE A 291 -14.16 -2.24 -0.35
C PHE A 291 -14.09 -0.91 -1.12
N PHE A 292 -12.99 -0.60 -1.78
CA PHE A 292 -12.83 0.66 -2.51
C PHE A 292 -11.86 0.52 -3.67
N ILE A 293 -11.98 1.43 -4.63
CA ILE A 293 -11.13 1.45 -5.82
C ILE A 293 -10.37 2.77 -5.85
N CYS A 294 -9.05 2.68 -5.96
CA CYS A 294 -8.21 3.85 -6.19
C CYS A 294 -7.79 3.94 -7.65
N GLU A 295 -7.64 5.17 -8.13
CA GLU A 295 -7.17 5.49 -9.47
C GLU A 295 -5.99 6.47 -9.40
N LYS A 296 -5.02 6.29 -10.31
CA LYS A 296 -4.02 7.31 -10.60
C LYS A 296 -3.58 7.27 -12.06
N GLU A 297 -3.07 8.39 -12.56
CA GLU A 297 -2.43 8.44 -13.86
C GLU A 297 -1.19 7.53 -13.89
N ARG A 298 -0.91 6.95 -15.07
CA ARG A 298 0.31 6.18 -15.29
C ARG A 298 1.55 7.07 -15.15
N GLU A 299 2.57 6.56 -14.46
CA GLU A 299 3.86 7.26 -14.31
C GLU A 299 4.48 7.51 -15.70
N VAL A 300 4.62 8.78 -16.10
CA VAL A 300 5.28 9.19 -17.36
C VAL A 300 6.80 9.10 -17.25
#